data_AF-A0A936I2K2-F1
#
_entry.id   AF-A0A936I2K2-F1
#
_cell.length_a   1.000
_cell.length_b   1.000
_cell.length_c   1.000
_cell.angle_alpha   90.00
_cell.angle_beta   90.00
_cell.angle_gamma   90.00
#
_symmetry.space_group_name_H-M   'P 1'
#
loop_
_entity.id
_entity.type
_entity.pdbx_description
1 polymer ?
#
loop_
_entity_poly.entity_id
_entity_poly.type
_entity_poly.pdbx_seq_one_letter_code
_entity_poly.pdbx_strand_id
1 'polypeptide(L)'
;MMRRESAGEKVVKAHEYRRLHEENPNRSGKAYEFKMQNISAVLALNDLPYITGLTPADAYQNLLEEMLLERLESDPAERAMVLSYGNGLLQRWTRPGSHFAATDGSTTRRQRAARTEAHIQRIEDRPRRARARLPTLGTIR
;
A
#
# COMPACT_ATOMS: atom_id res chain seq x y z
N MET A 1 -15.85 6.23 -5.49
CA MET A 1 -14.45 5.79 -5.74
C MET A 1 -14.34 4.75 -6.85
N MET A 2 -14.94 3.55 -6.74
CA MET A 2 -14.83 2.49 -7.77
C MET A 2 -15.16 2.97 -9.19
N ARG A 3 -16.28 3.68 -9.37
CA ARG A 3 -16.68 4.24 -10.69
C ARG A 3 -15.59 5.10 -11.34
N ARG A 4 -14.91 5.93 -10.53
CA ARG A 4 -13.84 6.81 -10.99
C ARG A 4 -12.58 6.02 -11.34
N GLU A 5 -12.20 5.05 -10.50
CA GLU A 5 -11.08 4.14 -10.81
C GLU A 5 -11.36 3.29 -12.07
N SER A 6 -12.60 2.83 -12.29
CA SER A 6 -13.02 2.13 -13.51
C SER A 6 -12.91 3.01 -14.75
N ALA A 7 -13.19 4.31 -14.62
CA ALA A 7 -13.04 5.30 -15.69
C ALA A 7 -11.56 5.65 -15.97
N GLY A 8 -10.61 5.06 -15.23
CA GLY A 8 -9.18 5.36 -15.36
C GLY A 8 -8.75 6.64 -14.64
N GLU A 9 -9.63 7.26 -13.85
CA GLU A 9 -9.26 8.42 -13.05
C GLU A 9 -8.34 8.03 -11.89
N LYS A 10 -7.32 8.87 -11.63
CA LYS A 10 -6.50 8.74 -10.43
C LYS A 10 -7.31 9.19 -9.21
N VAL A 11 -7.72 8.23 -8.38
CA VAL A 11 -8.42 8.49 -7.12
C VAL A 11 -7.43 8.58 -5.96
N VAL A 12 -7.33 9.75 -5.34
CA VAL A 12 -6.62 9.93 -4.07
C VAL A 12 -7.63 9.75 -2.94
N LYS A 13 -7.63 8.58 -2.30
CA LYS A 13 -8.61 8.20 -1.27
C LYS A 13 -8.72 9.21 -0.12
N ALA A 14 -7.58 9.78 0.32
CA ALA A 14 -7.55 10.82 1.34
C ALA A 14 -8.36 12.09 0.96
N HIS A 15 -8.39 12.45 -0.33
CA HIS A 15 -9.21 13.59 -0.80
C HIS A 15 -10.70 13.24 -0.73
N GLU A 16 -11.08 12.00 -1.04
CA GLU A 16 -12.47 11.56 -0.93
C GLU A 16 -12.93 11.58 0.53
N TYR A 17 -12.10 11.11 1.46
CA TYR A 17 -12.45 11.12 2.88
C TYR A 17 -12.55 12.54 3.45
N ARG A 18 -11.71 13.46 2.97
CA ARG A 18 -11.82 14.89 3.32
C ARG A 18 -13.12 15.48 2.79
N ARG A 19 -13.44 15.23 1.52
CA ARG A 19 -14.70 15.68 0.91
C ARG A 19 -15.93 15.16 1.69
N LEU A 20 -15.96 13.88 2.04
CA LEU A 20 -17.05 13.29 2.82
C LEU A 20 -17.16 13.91 4.23
N HIS A 21 -16.04 14.26 4.84
CA HIS A 21 -16.02 14.98 6.12
C HIS A 21 -16.56 16.40 5.98
N GLU A 22 -16.21 17.11 4.91
CA GLU A 22 -16.75 18.45 4.62
C GLU A 22 -18.27 18.40 4.38
N GLU A 23 -18.76 17.37 3.69
CA GLU A 23 -20.20 17.18 3.42
C GLU A 23 -20.98 16.70 4.66
N ASN A 24 -20.35 15.92 5.53
CA ASN A 24 -20.96 15.45 6.78
C ASN A 24 -19.92 15.46 7.92
N PRO A 25 -19.82 16.60 8.64
CA PRO A 25 -18.80 16.83 9.67
C PRO A 25 -18.92 15.94 10.92
N ASN A 26 -20.05 15.26 11.08
CA ASN A 26 -20.30 14.37 12.22
C ASN A 26 -19.39 13.12 12.23
N ARG A 27 -18.68 12.85 11.13
CA ARG A 27 -17.71 11.75 11.02
C ARG A 27 -16.37 12.29 10.55
N SER A 28 -15.28 11.82 11.16
CA SER A 28 -13.93 12.18 10.75
C SER A 28 -13.50 11.45 9.47
N GLY A 29 -12.47 11.96 8.79
CA GLY A 29 -11.87 11.28 7.64
C GLY A 29 -11.45 9.83 7.96
N LYS A 30 -10.91 9.59 9.16
CA LYS A 30 -10.54 8.25 9.64
C LYS A 30 -11.76 7.33 9.81
N ALA A 31 -12.90 7.89 10.24
CA ALA A 31 -14.14 7.12 10.34
C ALA A 31 -14.67 6.71 8.95
N TYR A 32 -14.50 7.55 7.93
CA TYR A 32 -14.83 7.19 6.55
C TYR A 32 -13.89 6.13 6.00
N GLU A 33 -12.59 6.26 6.22
CA GLU A 33 -11.62 5.22 5.84
C GLU A 33 -12.00 3.87 6.47
N PHE A 34 -12.23 3.84 7.78
CA PHE A 34 -12.63 2.62 8.48
C PHE A 34 -13.94 2.03 7.94
N LYS A 35 -14.94 2.87 7.64
CA LYS A 35 -16.19 2.40 7.02
C LYS A 35 -15.94 1.78 5.65
N MET A 36 -15.02 2.32 4.86
CA MET A 36 -14.67 1.78 3.54
C MET A 36 -13.86 0.48 3.66
N GLN A 37 -13.04 0.33 4.69
CA GLN A 37 -12.36 -0.95 5.01
C GLN A 37 -13.39 -2.02 5.38
N ASN A 38 -14.40 -1.69 6.19
CA ASN A 38 -15.48 -2.61 6.55
C ASN A 38 -16.30 -3.05 5.32
N ILE A 39 -16.64 -2.10 4.44
CA ILE A 39 -17.30 -2.43 3.16
C ILE A 39 -16.41 -3.34 2.30
N SER A 40 -15.10 -3.07 2.26
CA SER A 40 -14.17 -3.91 1.51
C SER A 40 -14.05 -5.32 2.08
N ALA A 41 -14.18 -5.48 3.40
CA ALA A 41 -14.23 -6.78 4.06
C ALA A 41 -15.47 -7.60 3.68
N VAL A 42 -16.65 -6.97 3.69
CA VAL A 42 -17.88 -7.64 3.24
C VAL A 42 -17.74 -8.10 1.78
N LEU A 43 -17.26 -7.22 0.90
CA LEU A 43 -17.07 -7.55 -0.51
C LEU A 43 -16.07 -8.70 -0.67
N ALA A 44 -14.94 -8.65 0.03
CA ALA A 44 -13.92 -9.71 -0.02
C ALA A 44 -14.45 -11.05 0.50
N LEU A 45 -15.25 -11.07 1.57
CA LEU A 45 -15.83 -12.29 2.12
C LEU A 45 -16.81 -12.98 1.14
N ASN A 46 -17.48 -12.17 0.31
CA ASN A 46 -18.49 -12.63 -0.64
C ASN A 46 -17.95 -12.80 -2.07
N ASP A 47 -16.62 -12.97 -2.23
CA ASP A 47 -15.93 -13.12 -3.53
C ASP A 47 -16.21 -11.97 -4.52
N LEU A 48 -16.50 -10.78 -3.99
CA LEU A 48 -16.75 -9.58 -4.78
C LEU A 48 -15.50 -8.68 -4.85
N PRO A 49 -15.28 -8.00 -5.99
CA PRO A 49 -14.22 -7.02 -6.11
C PRO A 49 -14.37 -5.86 -5.14
N TYR A 50 -13.26 -5.45 -4.50
CA TYR A 50 -13.19 -4.30 -3.61
C TYR A 50 -12.10 -3.32 -4.05
N ILE A 51 -12.14 -2.10 -3.51
CA ILE A 51 -11.26 -0.99 -3.93
C ILE A 51 -9.79 -1.35 -3.73
N THR A 52 -8.98 -1.22 -4.78
CA THR A 52 -7.53 -1.49 -4.71
C THR A 52 -6.80 -0.62 -3.69
N GLY A 53 -5.82 -1.20 -3.00
CA GLY A 53 -5.01 -0.49 -2.01
C GLY A 53 -5.79 -0.01 -0.80
N LEU A 54 -7.03 -0.48 -0.62
CA LEU A 54 -7.80 -0.33 0.61
C LEU A 54 -7.90 -1.71 1.27
N THR A 55 -7.22 -1.88 2.38
CA THR A 55 -7.18 -3.16 3.08
C THR A 55 -8.54 -3.48 3.69
N PRO A 56 -9.12 -4.66 3.43
CA PRO A 56 -10.27 -5.17 4.17
C PRO A 56 -10.04 -5.13 5.68
N ALA A 57 -11.03 -4.72 6.46
CA ALA A 57 -10.97 -4.81 7.91
C ALA A 57 -11.04 -6.27 8.40
N ASP A 58 -10.38 -6.57 9.51
CA ASP A 58 -10.40 -7.91 10.12
C ASP A 58 -11.79 -8.29 10.69
N ALA A 59 -12.60 -7.29 11.06
CA ALA A 59 -13.94 -7.49 11.61
C ALA A 59 -14.87 -6.33 11.25
N TYR A 60 -16.16 -6.64 11.10
CA TYR A 60 -17.22 -5.66 10.83
C TYR A 60 -18.55 -6.11 11.45
N GLN A 61 -19.56 -5.23 11.45
CA GLN A 61 -20.89 -5.53 11.99
C GLN A 61 -21.71 -6.35 10.99
N ASN A 62 -22.34 -7.45 11.41
CA ASN A 62 -23.15 -8.31 10.52
C ASN A 62 -24.23 -7.56 9.74
N LEU A 63 -24.89 -6.59 10.37
CA LEU A 63 -25.92 -5.76 9.71
C LEU A 63 -25.37 -5.03 8.46
N LEU A 64 -24.08 -4.68 8.44
CA LEU A 64 -23.46 -4.06 7.25
C LEU A 64 -23.46 -5.01 6.06
N GLU A 65 -23.19 -6.30 6.31
CA GLU A 65 -23.17 -7.31 5.26
C GLU A 65 -24.55 -7.50 4.67
N GLU A 66 -25.57 -7.73 5.52
CA GLU A 66 -26.96 -7.86 5.10
C GLU A 66 -27.40 -6.68 4.23
N MET A 67 -27.22 -5.45 4.72
CA MET A 67 -27.62 -4.24 3.98
C MET A 67 -26.87 -4.07 2.66
N LEU A 68 -25.57 -4.41 2.62
CA LEU A 68 -24.77 -4.25 1.41
C LEU A 68 -25.17 -5.29 0.35
N LEU A 69 -25.37 -6.55 0.75
CA LEU A 69 -25.79 -7.61 -0.16
C LEU A 69 -27.20 -7.34 -0.68
N GLU A 70 -28.15 -6.97 0.19
CA GLU A 70 -29.50 -6.57 -0.21
C GLU A 70 -29.47 -5.40 -1.21
N ARG A 71 -28.59 -4.41 -0.99
CA ARG A 71 -28.42 -3.30 -1.92
C ARG A 71 -27.91 -3.75 -3.29
N LEU A 72 -26.96 -4.69 -3.34
CA LEU A 72 -26.43 -5.22 -4.60
C LEU A 72 -27.44 -6.14 -5.32
N GLU A 73 -28.26 -6.86 -4.58
CA GLU A 73 -29.33 -7.70 -5.13
C GLU A 73 -30.48 -6.86 -5.69
N SER A 74 -30.88 -5.81 -4.97
CA SER A 74 -31.94 -4.89 -5.38
C SER A 74 -31.54 -3.95 -6.52
N ASP A 75 -30.24 -3.72 -6.74
CA ASP A 75 -29.71 -2.91 -7.82
C ASP A 75 -28.71 -3.70 -8.69
N PRO A 76 -29.21 -4.44 -9.70
CA PRO A 76 -28.36 -5.19 -10.62
C PRO A 76 -27.34 -4.33 -11.37
N ALA A 77 -27.62 -3.04 -11.59
CA ALA A 77 -26.68 -2.14 -12.26
C ALA A 77 -25.49 -1.80 -11.35
N GLU A 78 -25.73 -1.61 -10.06
CA GLU A 78 -24.65 -1.44 -9.07
C GLU A 78 -23.82 -2.72 -8.93
N ARG A 79 -24.46 -3.89 -8.85
CA ARG A 79 -23.75 -5.19 -8.84
C ARG A 79 -22.92 -5.42 -10.09
N ALA A 80 -23.46 -5.13 -11.27
CA ALA A 80 -22.73 -5.23 -12.54
C ALA A 80 -21.52 -4.28 -12.57
N MET A 81 -21.65 -3.07 -12.01
CA MET A 81 -20.54 -2.11 -11.90
C MET A 81 -19.41 -2.64 -11.01
N VAL A 82 -19.73 -3.24 -9.86
CA VAL A 82 -18.75 -3.85 -8.96
C VAL A 82 -18.00 -5.01 -9.63
N LEU A 83 -18.72 -5.90 -10.32
CA LEU A 83 -18.11 -7.02 -11.06
C LEU A 83 -17.23 -6.53 -12.22
N SER A 84 -17.71 -5.53 -12.96
CA SER A 84 -16.96 -4.90 -14.06
C SER A 84 -15.66 -4.26 -13.58
N TYR A 85 -15.69 -3.59 -12.42
CA TYR A 85 -14.49 -3.04 -11.78
C TYR A 85 -13.43 -4.11 -11.53
N GLY A 86 -13.82 -5.27 -10.98
CA GLY A 86 -12.92 -6.40 -10.75
C GLY A 86 -12.36 -6.99 -12.03
N ASN A 87 -13.18 -7.16 -13.06
CA ASN A 87 -12.70 -7.62 -14.37
C ASN A 87 -11.68 -6.63 -14.97
N GLY A 88 -11.95 -5.32 -14.86
CA GLY A 88 -11.02 -4.27 -15.29
C GLY A 88 -9.67 -4.33 -14.56
N LEU A 89 -9.66 -4.72 -13.28
CA LEU A 89 -8.43 -4.99 -12.54
C LEU A 89 -7.70 -6.20 -13.09
N LEU A 90 -8.40 -7.34 -13.22
CA LEU A 90 -7.82 -8.57 -13.74
C LEU A 90 -7.17 -8.35 -15.11
N GLN A 91 -7.85 -7.65 -16.02
CA GLN A 91 -7.32 -7.28 -17.34
C GLN A 91 -6.06 -6.43 -17.28
N ARG A 92 -5.87 -5.59 -16.24
CA ARG A 92 -4.61 -4.86 -16.04
C ARG A 92 -3.47 -5.78 -15.60
N TRP A 93 -3.77 -6.78 -14.78
CA TRP A 93 -2.79 -7.76 -14.28
C TRP A 93 -2.46 -8.86 -15.30
N THR A 94 -3.37 -9.19 -16.22
CA THR A 94 -3.19 -10.25 -17.22
C THR A 94 -2.65 -9.76 -18.56
N ARG A 95 -2.55 -8.44 -18.77
CA ARG A 95 -1.96 -7.87 -20.00
C ARG A 95 -0.51 -8.38 -20.19
N PRO A 96 -0.18 -9.01 -21.33
CA PRO A 96 1.20 -9.36 -21.65
C PRO A 96 2.03 -8.07 -21.73
N GLY A 97 3.03 -7.96 -20.86
CA GLY A 97 3.85 -6.74 -20.71
C GLY A 97 3.53 -5.88 -19.49
N SER A 98 2.52 -6.22 -18.69
CA SER A 98 2.40 -5.66 -17.33
C SER A 98 3.51 -6.26 -16.44
N HIS A 99 4.33 -5.37 -15.89
CA HIS A 99 5.62 -5.68 -15.29
C HIS A 99 5.53 -6.51 -14.00
N PHE A 100 5.45 -7.83 -14.13
CA PHE A 100 6.46 -8.66 -13.51
C PHE A 100 7.46 -9.01 -14.59
N ALA A 101 8.34 -8.06 -14.93
CA ALA A 101 9.65 -8.48 -15.37
C ALA A 101 10.16 -9.32 -14.21
N ALA A 102 10.18 -10.65 -14.39
CA ALA A 102 11.03 -11.52 -13.60
C ALA A 102 12.44 -10.97 -13.82
N THR A 103 12.81 -9.99 -13.00
CA THR A 103 14.20 -9.65 -12.80
C THR A 103 14.76 -10.93 -12.22
N ASP A 104 15.37 -11.72 -13.10
CA ASP A 104 16.37 -12.66 -12.69
C ASP A 104 17.20 -11.98 -11.60
N GLY A 105 17.07 -12.49 -10.37
CA GLY A 105 17.74 -11.96 -9.19
C GLY A 105 19.27 -11.92 -9.32
N SER A 106 19.84 -12.41 -10.43
CA SER A 106 21.27 -12.31 -10.73
C SER A 106 21.77 -10.88 -10.95
N THR A 107 20.92 -9.94 -11.42
CA THR A 107 21.38 -8.56 -11.70
C THR A 107 21.42 -7.72 -10.43
N THR A 108 20.35 -7.77 -9.62
CA THR A 108 20.25 -6.97 -8.38
C THR A 108 21.20 -7.48 -7.28
N ARG A 109 21.46 -8.80 -7.22
CA ARG A 109 22.41 -9.39 -6.28
C ARG A 109 23.86 -9.01 -6.60
N ARG A 110 24.27 -9.03 -7.88
CA ARG A 110 25.61 -8.59 -8.31
C ARG A 110 25.83 -7.10 -8.06
N GLN A 111 24.86 -6.25 -8.37
CA GLN A 111 24.98 -4.80 -8.14
C GLN A 111 25.03 -4.43 -6.66
N ARG A 112 24.25 -5.11 -5.79
CA ARG A 112 24.33 -4.90 -4.34
C ARG A 112 25.65 -5.40 -3.75
N ALA A 113 26.14 -6.57 -4.18
CA ALA A 113 27.43 -7.10 -3.74
C ALA A 113 28.59 -6.15 -4.08
N ALA A 114 28.67 -5.69 -5.33
CA ALA A 114 29.71 -4.75 -5.78
C ALA A 114 29.69 -3.43 -5.00
N ARG A 115 28.50 -2.95 -4.59
CA ARG A 115 28.35 -1.71 -3.82
C ARG A 115 28.76 -1.86 -2.36
N THR A 116 28.52 -3.03 -1.76
CA THR A 116 29.00 -3.37 -0.41
C THR A 116 30.51 -3.54 -0.39
N GLU A 117 31.06 -4.20 -1.41
CA GLU A 117 32.50 -4.46 -1.53
C GLU A 117 33.30 -3.16 -1.75
N ALA A 118 32.79 -2.25 -2.59
CA ALA A 118 33.37 -0.91 -2.75
C ALA A 118 33.28 -0.04 -1.47
N HIS A 119 32.27 -0.27 -0.61
CA HIS A 119 32.15 0.43 0.66
C HIS A 119 33.15 -0.10 1.71
N ILE A 120 33.34 -1.42 1.76
CA ILE A 120 34.32 -2.07 2.64
C ILE A 120 35.74 -1.65 2.24
N GLN A 121 36.07 -1.64 0.95
CA GLN A 121 37.40 -1.24 0.48
C GLN A 121 37.73 0.22 0.86
N ARG A 122 36.76 1.14 0.78
CA ARG A 122 36.93 2.52 1.25
C ARG A 122 37.19 2.65 2.75
N ILE A 123 36.68 1.74 3.56
CA ILE A 123 36.93 1.72 5.01
C ILE A 123 38.35 1.24 5.27
N GLU A 124 38.81 0.23 4.53
CA GLU A 124 40.15 -0.34 4.66
C GLU A 124 41.25 0.62 4.15
N ASP A 125 41.01 1.33 3.05
CA ASP A 125 41.95 2.30 2.46
C ASP A 125 42.05 3.61 3.26
N ARG A 126 41.28 3.76 4.34
CA ARG A 126 41.34 4.95 5.21
C ARG A 126 42.68 4.93 5.95
N PRO A 127 43.56 5.96 5.80
CA PRO A 127 44.83 5.97 6.49
C PRO A 127 44.59 5.95 8.01
N ARG A 128 45.15 4.93 8.69
CA ARG A 128 45.14 4.82 10.16
C ARG A 128 45.89 6.00 10.73
N ARG A 129 45.19 7.11 11.01
CA ARG A 129 45.79 8.26 11.70
C ARG A 129 46.35 7.77 13.04
N ALA A 130 47.66 7.95 13.17
CA ALA A 130 48.47 7.50 14.29
C ALA A 130 47.84 7.91 15.63
N ARG A 131 47.83 6.97 16.58
CA ARG A 131 47.50 7.24 17.99
C ARG A 131 48.44 8.33 18.50
N ALA A 132 47.92 9.55 18.66
CA ALA A 132 48.62 10.59 19.37
C ALA A 132 48.80 10.16 20.84
N ARG A 133 50.03 10.33 21.33
CA ARG A 133 50.52 9.94 22.65
C ARG A 133 49.65 10.54 23.76
N LEU A 134 49.25 9.72 24.73
CA LEU A 134 48.67 10.17 26.00
C LEU A 134 49.75 10.93 26.80
N PRO A 135 49.44 12.06 27.45
CA PRO A 135 50.38 12.72 28.33
C PRO A 135 50.61 11.88 29.60
N THR A 136 51.88 11.70 29.92
CA THR A 136 52.39 11.07 31.15
C THR A 136 52.02 11.91 32.37
N LEU A 137 51.28 11.33 33.32
CA LEU A 137 51.12 11.89 34.66
C LEU A 137 52.47 11.76 35.40
N GLY A 138 53.15 12.89 35.56
CA GLY A 138 54.31 13.01 36.42
C GLY A 138 53.88 12.95 37.89
N THR A 139 54.50 12.06 38.65
CA THR A 139 54.53 12.09 40.12
C THR A 139 55.58 13.10 40.60
N ILE A 140 55.46 13.49 41.87
CA ILE A 140 56.42 14.18 42.77
C ILE A 140 56.06 15.68 42.92
N ARG A 141 55.74 16.22 44.10
CA ARG A 141 56.23 15.94 45.46
C ARG A 141 55.20 16.29 46.53
#